data_AF-A0A7Y7C9U2-F1
#
_entry.id   AF-A0A7Y7C9U2-F1
#
_cell.length_a   1.000
_cell.length_b   1.000
_cell.length_c   1.000
_cell.angle_alpha   90.00
_cell.angle_beta   90.00
_cell.angle_gamma   90.00
#
_symmetry.space_group_name_H-M   'P 1'
#
loop_
_entity.id
_entity.type
_entity.pdbx_description
1 polymer ?
#
loop_
_entity_poly.entity_id
_entity_poly.type
_entity_poly.pdbx_seq_one_letter_code
_entity_poly.pdbx_strand_id
1 'polypeptide(L)'
;MTLLHLARCALLGTLLLLTACGDEEDPSPGDPVDAGVQGRDAGTDAGTDGGTDAGADAGPPIEVPSIPAQTVTLGGQSYVAYQRAGDTFRIVCQAPCPIEESYIFARYAGFRAVKDDLLSLTGVDVAPKMMPVDIHLASDSVCGSPGNLAGASFMNSTPEGPGPGSNVCLWELEASRAQPPNVPRPLTVENALARANQVLVAHEYAHVVFFLRHEFSHEWFVRAVSYRVSGDAQSLCDATNELFAPTAWNLCQQHGLDYPQLAESVRRIDTLWSRGDGTEVLYRGVPLATSMYQYHRLLDGLAGEDTFTGLTMAGELRPNQCGDVASFTPAGGTISMYGGRVHWELPAGAVAEGFHVGPGSWRSGMVVPTGWESFAGTHNYSFTFGEEPLLKQARLTVRYDPSLMPTGASESSLTLYWKPAASIAQEVPGAQVDTAANTVSGTVSRLGRYIVAPR
;
A
#
# COMPACT_ATOMS: atom_id res chain seq x y z
N MET A 1 -11.29 48.32 -18.08
CA MET A 1 -12.58 48.40 -17.36
C MET A 1 -13.24 47.04 -17.42
N THR A 2 -13.29 46.37 -16.26
CA THR A 2 -14.29 45.40 -15.75
C THR A 2 -14.64 44.18 -16.64
N LEU A 3 -14.49 42.91 -16.22
CA LEU A 3 -14.49 42.31 -14.88
C LEU A 3 -13.29 41.35 -14.67
N LEU A 4 -12.34 41.78 -13.85
CA LEU A 4 -11.43 40.92 -13.09
C LEU A 4 -11.77 41.17 -11.61
N HIS A 5 -11.76 40.12 -10.78
CA HIS A 5 -12.04 40.08 -9.34
C HIS A 5 -13.50 39.90 -8.93
N LEU A 6 -13.88 38.64 -8.65
CA LEU A 6 -14.68 38.22 -7.48
C LEU A 6 -14.94 36.71 -7.56
N ALA A 7 -14.06 35.91 -6.94
CA ALA A 7 -14.35 34.60 -6.34
C ALA A 7 -13.06 34.02 -5.70
N ARG A 8 -12.42 34.82 -4.83
CA ARG A 8 -11.63 34.32 -3.70
C ARG A 8 -12.53 34.47 -2.48
N CYS A 9 -12.43 33.52 -1.55
CA CYS A 9 -13.15 33.40 -0.27
C CYS A 9 -14.42 32.53 -0.29
N ALA A 10 -14.24 31.21 -0.45
CA ALA A 10 -14.98 30.17 0.28
C ALA A 10 -14.37 28.80 -0.03
N LEU A 11 -13.18 28.52 0.52
CA LEU A 11 -12.65 27.15 0.63
C LEU A 11 -12.37 26.95 2.12
N LEU A 12 -13.47 26.75 2.86
CA LEU A 12 -13.42 26.21 4.21
C LEU A 12 -13.01 24.74 4.10
N GLY A 13 -12.08 24.34 4.98
CA GLY A 13 -11.37 23.07 4.94
C GLY A 13 -12.28 21.86 4.79
N THR A 14 -12.02 21.11 3.73
CA THR A 14 -12.32 19.68 3.67
C THR A 14 -10.96 19.01 3.83
N LEU A 15 -10.74 18.37 4.98
CA LEU A 15 -9.64 17.42 5.16
C LEU A 15 -9.81 16.35 4.07
N LEU A 16 -8.98 16.41 3.03
CA LEU A 16 -8.72 15.29 2.16
C LEU A 16 -7.84 14.33 2.96
N LEU A 17 -8.49 13.38 3.66
CA LEU A 17 -7.85 12.14 4.09
C LEU A 17 -7.49 11.38 2.81
N LEU A 18 -6.29 11.62 2.31
CA LEU A 18 -5.66 10.75 1.31
C LEU A 18 -5.09 9.58 2.09
N THR A 19 -5.92 8.55 2.28
CA THR A 19 -5.48 7.21 2.68
C THR A 19 -4.44 6.75 1.65
N ALA A 20 -3.31 6.21 2.13
CA ALA A 20 -2.29 5.60 1.28
C ALA A 20 -2.71 4.20 0.79
N CYS A 21 -3.93 3.78 1.15
CA CYS A 21 -4.60 2.59 0.67
C CYS A 21 -5.35 2.95 -0.61
N GLY A 22 -5.28 2.11 -1.63
CA GLY A 22 -6.29 2.14 -2.67
C GLY A 22 -7.62 1.76 -2.02
N ASP A 23 -8.37 2.76 -1.56
CA ASP A 23 -9.77 2.58 -1.17
C ASP A 23 -10.56 2.28 -2.46
N GLU A 24 -10.64 1.00 -2.81
CA GLU A 24 -11.78 0.47 -3.56
C GLU A 24 -12.49 -0.52 -2.65
N GLU A 25 -13.72 -0.17 -2.26
CA GLU A 25 -14.69 -1.07 -1.65
C GLU A 25 -14.92 -2.27 -2.57
N ASP A 26 -14.19 -3.36 -2.36
CA ASP A 26 -14.62 -4.69 -2.79
C ASP A 26 -14.06 -5.75 -1.81
N PRO A 27 -14.93 -6.55 -1.17
CA PRO A 27 -14.50 -7.61 -0.27
C PRO A 27 -13.82 -8.70 -1.09
N SER A 28 -12.51 -8.86 -0.90
CA SER A 28 -11.87 -10.10 -1.32
C SER A 28 -12.49 -11.27 -0.54
N PRO A 29 -12.64 -12.47 -1.14
CA PRO A 29 -13.06 -13.64 -0.38
C PRO A 29 -12.02 -13.93 0.69
N GLY A 30 -12.32 -13.52 1.93
CA GLY A 30 -11.41 -13.57 3.06
C GLY A 30 -10.75 -12.23 3.36
N ASP A 31 -11.56 -11.20 3.68
CA ASP A 31 -11.10 -9.94 4.26
C ASP A 31 -9.95 -10.22 5.22
N PRO A 32 -8.71 -9.81 4.89
CA PRO A 32 -7.62 -10.04 5.80
C PRO A 32 -7.89 -9.19 7.04
N VAL A 33 -8.08 -9.88 8.15
CA VAL A 33 -8.20 -9.29 9.47
C VAL A 33 -7.01 -8.35 9.68
N ASP A 34 -7.26 -7.06 9.97
CA ASP A 34 -6.25 -6.09 10.34
C ASP A 34 -5.22 -6.73 11.28
N ALA A 35 -3.93 -6.41 11.08
CA ALA A 35 -2.86 -6.93 11.92
C ALA A 35 -3.09 -6.47 13.38
N GLY A 36 -3.64 -7.36 14.21
CA GLY A 36 -4.02 -7.09 15.59
C GLY A 36 -5.51 -7.28 15.93
N VAL A 37 -6.38 -7.62 14.97
CA VAL A 37 -7.81 -7.90 15.22
C VAL A 37 -8.09 -9.39 15.51
N GLN A 38 -7.19 -10.30 15.13
CA GLN A 38 -7.25 -11.65 15.68
C GLN A 38 -6.62 -11.65 17.07
N GLY A 39 -7.49 -11.62 18.09
CA GLY A 39 -7.19 -12.04 19.45
C GLY A 39 -6.73 -13.50 19.49
N ARG A 40 -5.53 -13.79 18.99
CA ARG A 40 -4.71 -14.83 19.59
C ARG A 40 -4.33 -14.29 20.95
N ASP A 41 -5.18 -14.66 21.89
CA ASP A 41 -4.98 -14.47 23.31
C ASP A 41 -3.52 -14.71 23.67
N ALA A 42 -3.13 -13.96 24.70
CA ALA A 42 -2.11 -14.29 25.66
C ALA A 42 -1.74 -15.78 25.69
N GLY A 43 -0.45 -16.04 25.97
CA GLY A 43 -0.02 -17.33 26.48
C GLY A 43 -1.09 -17.90 27.41
N THR A 44 -1.62 -19.06 27.05
CA THR A 44 -2.69 -19.77 27.77
C THR A 44 -2.14 -20.39 29.07
N ASP A 45 -1.19 -19.74 29.72
CA ASP A 45 -0.58 -20.10 30.99
C ASP A 45 -0.55 -18.95 32.02
N ALA A 46 -1.03 -17.75 31.69
CA ALA A 46 -1.33 -16.72 32.69
C ALA A 46 -2.78 -16.84 33.21
N GLY A 47 -3.03 -17.85 34.04
CA GLY A 47 -4.21 -17.90 34.92
C GLY A 47 -5.28 -18.93 34.55
N THR A 48 -4.94 -20.21 34.57
CA THR A 48 -5.91 -21.29 34.82
C THR A 48 -5.41 -22.26 35.88
N ASP A 49 -5.08 -21.74 37.06
CA ASP A 49 -5.26 -22.45 38.32
C ASP A 49 -6.26 -21.68 39.19
N GLY A 50 -7.50 -22.13 39.15
CA GLY A 50 -8.47 -21.87 40.22
C GLY A 50 -8.06 -22.62 41.50
N GLY A 51 -6.88 -22.28 42.03
CA GLY A 51 -6.26 -22.82 43.23
C GLY A 51 -5.99 -21.68 44.22
N THR A 52 -6.34 -21.89 45.48
CA THR A 52 -6.27 -20.91 46.56
C THR A 52 -4.87 -20.76 47.16
N ASP A 53 -3.87 -20.44 46.36
CA ASP A 53 -2.48 -20.24 46.79
C ASP A 53 -1.76 -19.10 46.05
N ALA A 54 -2.46 -18.00 45.77
CA ALA A 54 -1.89 -16.72 45.33
C ALA A 54 -0.93 -16.13 46.40
N GLY A 55 0.25 -16.73 46.50
CA GLY A 55 1.43 -16.23 47.17
C GLY A 55 2.12 -15.22 46.26
N ALA A 56 2.08 -13.98 46.71
CA ALA A 56 2.98 -12.84 46.48
C ALA A 56 4.35 -13.04 45.78
N ASP A 57 4.39 -13.56 44.54
CA ASP A 57 5.56 -13.47 43.66
C ASP A 57 5.22 -12.65 42.40
N ALA A 58 4.71 -11.43 42.60
CA ALA A 58 4.88 -10.38 41.60
C ALA A 58 6.38 -10.05 41.60
N GLY A 59 7.09 -10.44 40.54
CA GLY A 59 8.49 -10.08 40.35
C GLY A 59 8.74 -8.58 40.56
N PRO A 60 9.99 -8.15 40.74
CA PRO A 60 10.30 -6.74 40.93
C PRO A 60 9.66 -5.90 39.82
N PRO A 61 9.07 -4.74 40.14
CA PRO A 61 8.41 -3.89 39.14
C PRO A 61 9.38 -3.58 38.01
N ILE A 62 8.91 -3.74 36.76
CA ILE A 62 9.73 -3.46 35.58
C ILE A 62 10.02 -1.96 35.55
N GLU A 63 11.28 -1.59 35.80
CA GLU A 63 11.71 -0.19 35.77
C GLU A 63 11.83 0.29 34.32
N VAL A 64 10.92 1.18 33.91
CA VAL A 64 10.96 1.80 32.58
C VAL A 64 11.57 3.20 32.72
N PRO A 65 12.72 3.48 32.08
CA PRO A 65 13.34 4.80 32.15
C PRO A 65 12.45 5.89 31.54
N SER A 66 12.41 7.06 32.17
CA SER A 66 11.67 8.21 31.65
C SER A 66 12.18 8.65 30.28
N ILE A 67 11.28 9.21 29.48
CA ILE A 67 11.58 9.73 28.13
C ILE A 67 11.49 11.26 28.17
N PRO A 68 12.46 12.00 27.61
CA PRO A 68 12.36 13.45 27.52
C PRO A 68 11.06 13.89 26.84
N ALA A 69 10.33 14.76 27.51
CA ALA A 69 9.05 15.28 27.05
C ALA A 69 9.16 16.75 26.68
N GLN A 70 8.49 17.16 25.61
CA GLN A 70 8.40 18.56 25.18
C GLN A 70 6.98 18.88 24.70
N THR A 71 6.53 20.11 24.94
CA THR A 71 5.27 20.58 24.37
C THR A 71 5.45 20.94 22.90
N VAL A 72 4.57 20.42 22.05
CA VAL A 72 4.55 20.69 20.60
C VAL A 72 3.14 21.06 20.15
N THR A 73 3.03 21.70 18.99
CA THR A 73 1.73 22.02 18.39
C THR A 73 1.53 21.20 17.12
N LEU A 74 0.49 20.35 17.10
CA LEU A 74 0.10 19.53 15.94
C LEU A 74 -1.35 19.85 15.59
N GLY A 75 -1.65 20.12 14.32
CA GLY A 75 -3.01 20.47 13.89
C GLY A 75 -3.62 21.68 14.64
N GLY A 76 -2.78 22.58 15.16
CA GLY A 76 -3.21 23.72 15.98
C GLY A 76 -3.56 23.39 17.44
N GLN A 77 -3.40 22.13 17.87
CA GLN A 77 -3.61 21.69 19.26
C GLN A 77 -2.29 21.43 19.96
N SER A 78 -2.30 21.52 21.29
CA SER A 78 -1.11 21.28 22.14
C SER A 78 -0.98 19.79 22.46
N TYR A 79 0.23 19.26 22.28
CA TYR A 79 0.59 17.88 22.58
C TYR A 79 1.81 17.85 23.50
N VAL A 80 1.93 16.78 24.30
CA VAL A 80 3.18 16.37 24.91
C VAL A 80 3.83 15.32 24.01
N ALA A 81 5.05 15.58 23.57
CA ALA A 81 5.81 14.70 22.69
C ALA A 81 6.99 14.10 23.44
N TYR A 82 7.09 12.78 23.43
CA TYR A 82 8.10 11.99 24.12
C TYR A 82 9.11 11.42 23.14
N GLN A 83 10.36 11.88 23.22
CA GLN A 83 11.40 11.54 22.26
C GLN A 83 12.80 11.54 22.89
N ARG A 84 13.62 10.56 22.52
CA ARG A 84 15.07 10.57 22.77
C ARG A 84 15.81 11.14 21.56
N ALA A 85 16.90 11.86 21.82
CA ALA A 85 17.71 12.43 20.76
C ALA A 85 18.22 11.35 19.79
N GLY A 86 18.04 11.59 18.49
CA GLY A 86 18.45 10.68 17.42
C GLY A 86 17.37 9.71 16.93
N ASP A 87 16.29 9.48 17.70
CA ASP A 87 15.22 8.59 17.28
C ASP A 87 14.35 9.26 16.19
N THR A 88 13.96 8.50 15.17
CA THR A 88 13.18 9.01 14.02
C THR A 88 11.69 9.17 14.29
N PHE A 89 11.22 8.70 15.44
CA PHE A 89 9.83 8.73 15.88
C PHE A 89 9.71 9.38 17.25
N ARG A 90 8.48 9.73 17.62
CA ARG A 90 8.10 10.12 18.98
C ARG A 90 6.68 9.68 19.27
N ILE A 91 6.37 9.41 20.54
CA ILE A 91 4.99 9.21 20.95
C ILE A 91 4.42 10.58 21.34
N VAL A 92 3.21 10.89 20.88
CA VAL A 92 2.53 12.15 21.18
C VAL A 92 1.21 11.89 21.88
N CYS A 93 0.84 12.78 22.79
CA CYS A 93 -0.42 12.74 23.50
C CYS A 93 -1.03 14.14 23.57
N GLN A 94 -2.25 14.31 23.08
CA GLN A 94 -2.94 15.60 23.12
C GLN A 94 -3.19 16.02 24.57
N ALA A 95 -2.95 17.28 24.91
CA ALA A 95 -3.19 17.80 26.25
C ALA A 95 -4.69 18.13 26.47
N PRO A 96 -5.31 17.73 27.60
CA PRO A 96 -4.76 16.90 28.67
C PRO A 96 -4.63 15.42 28.24
N CYS A 97 -3.50 14.80 28.56
CA CYS A 97 -3.20 13.43 28.12
C CYS A 97 -4.06 12.41 28.90
N PRO A 98 -4.86 11.57 28.22
CA PRO A 98 -5.73 10.60 28.88
C PRO A 98 -5.03 9.27 29.23
N ILE A 99 -3.75 9.13 28.91
CA ILE A 99 -2.96 7.90 29.11
C ILE A 99 -1.90 8.17 30.17
N GLU A 100 -1.74 7.23 31.09
CA GLU A 100 -0.72 7.29 32.14
C GLU A 100 0.69 7.33 31.54
N GLU A 101 1.54 8.20 32.09
CA GLU A 101 2.88 8.45 31.55
C GLU A 101 3.78 7.20 31.59
N SER A 102 3.59 6.33 32.59
CA SER A 102 4.29 5.05 32.69
C SER A 102 4.02 4.14 31.50
N TYR A 103 2.77 4.11 30.99
CA TYR A 103 2.43 3.36 29.77
C TYR A 103 3.11 3.97 28.55
N ILE A 104 3.11 5.31 28.42
CA ILE A 104 3.76 6.00 27.30
C ILE A 104 5.25 5.68 27.24
N PHE A 105 5.94 5.74 28.38
CA PHE A 105 7.36 5.37 28.45
C PHE A 105 7.58 3.91 28.08
N ALA A 106 6.72 3.01 28.57
CA ALA A 106 6.81 1.58 28.29
C ALA A 106 6.58 1.29 26.80
N ARG A 107 5.58 1.94 26.19
CA ARG A 107 5.26 1.81 24.77
C ARG A 107 6.38 2.32 23.89
N TYR A 108 6.98 3.43 24.27
CA TYR A 108 8.17 3.98 23.62
C TYR A 108 9.33 2.99 23.65
N ALA A 109 9.62 2.45 24.83
CA ALA A 109 10.69 1.48 25.03
C ALA A 109 10.46 0.18 24.25
N GLY A 110 9.22 -0.34 24.27
CA GLY A 110 8.82 -1.54 23.53
C GLY A 110 8.99 -1.37 22.01
N PHE A 111 8.51 -0.25 21.46
CA PHE A 111 8.68 0.00 20.02
C PHE A 111 10.14 0.22 19.64
N ARG A 112 10.87 1.00 20.44
CA ARG A 112 12.31 1.21 20.23
C ARG A 112 13.08 -0.11 20.22
N ALA A 113 12.73 -1.06 21.08
CA ALA A 113 13.40 -2.36 21.16
C ALA A 113 13.24 -3.21 19.87
N VAL A 114 12.19 -2.98 19.08
CA VAL A 114 11.97 -3.68 17.81
C VAL A 114 12.29 -2.82 16.57
N LYS A 115 12.63 -1.54 16.77
CA LYS A 115 12.89 -0.60 15.66
C LYS A 115 14.11 -1.00 14.84
N ASP A 116 15.13 -1.55 15.48
CA ASP A 116 16.34 -2.03 14.79
C ASP A 116 16.02 -3.25 13.92
N ASP A 117 15.15 -4.15 14.39
CA ASP A 117 14.66 -5.28 13.59
C ASP A 117 13.86 -4.76 12.38
N LEU A 118 12.95 -3.81 12.60
CA LEU A 118 12.20 -3.17 11.52
C LEU A 118 13.14 -2.56 10.46
N LEU A 119 14.16 -1.82 10.89
CA LEU A 119 15.18 -1.25 9.99
C LEU A 119 15.96 -2.32 9.23
N SER A 120 16.25 -3.46 9.86
CA SER A 120 16.93 -4.58 9.19
C SER A 120 16.06 -5.20 8.08
N LEU A 121 14.74 -5.25 8.28
CA LEU A 121 13.76 -5.83 7.35
C LEU A 121 13.41 -4.90 6.20
N THR A 122 13.44 -3.59 6.43
CA THR A 122 13.20 -2.58 5.39
C THR A 122 14.49 -2.13 4.70
N GLY A 123 15.66 -2.36 5.31
CA GLY A 123 16.97 -1.98 4.78
C GLY A 123 17.25 -0.46 4.76
N VAL A 124 16.23 0.38 4.92
CA VAL A 124 16.26 1.85 5.03
C VAL A 124 15.23 2.33 6.05
N ASP A 125 15.45 3.52 6.62
CA ASP A 125 14.46 4.16 7.50
C ASP A 125 13.57 5.17 6.75
N VAL A 126 12.63 5.77 7.47
CA VAL A 126 11.74 6.83 6.98
C VAL A 126 12.53 7.97 6.33
N ALA A 127 11.96 8.55 5.26
CA ALA A 127 12.60 9.65 4.57
C ALA A 127 12.74 10.85 5.51
N PRO A 128 13.81 11.66 5.45
CA PRO A 128 13.98 12.82 6.33
C PRO A 128 12.79 13.80 6.32
N LYS A 129 12.09 13.92 5.19
CA LYS A 129 10.90 14.77 5.04
C LYS A 129 9.68 14.23 5.80
N MET A 130 9.66 12.95 6.15
CA MET A 130 8.61 12.30 6.95
C MET A 130 8.93 12.28 8.44
N MET A 131 10.08 12.84 8.86
CA MET A 131 10.44 12.89 10.28
C MET A 131 9.95 14.17 10.97
N PRO A 132 9.61 14.11 12.27
CA PRO A 132 9.43 12.89 13.05
C PRO A 132 8.17 12.11 12.63
N VAL A 133 8.17 10.81 12.88
CA VAL A 133 6.93 10.02 12.88
C VAL A 133 6.23 10.18 14.22
N ASP A 134 5.08 10.84 14.21
CA ASP A 134 4.25 11.07 15.39
C ASP A 134 3.33 9.86 15.62
N ILE A 135 3.55 9.14 16.72
CA ILE A 135 2.76 7.96 17.09
C ILE A 135 1.71 8.37 18.13
N HIS A 136 0.45 8.20 17.76
CA HIS A 136 -0.72 8.55 18.53
C HIS A 136 -1.38 7.29 19.08
N LEU A 137 -1.59 7.24 20.40
CA LEU A 137 -2.12 6.06 21.10
C LEU A 137 -3.63 6.14 21.37
N ALA A 138 -4.28 7.24 21.01
CA ALA A 138 -5.69 7.50 21.27
C ALA A 138 -6.31 8.33 20.14
N SER A 139 -7.64 8.40 20.12
CA SER A 139 -8.35 9.38 19.31
C SER A 139 -7.99 10.79 19.78
N ASP A 140 -7.58 11.63 18.83
CA ASP A 140 -7.22 13.02 19.09
C ASP A 140 -7.51 13.90 17.87
N SER A 141 -7.08 15.16 17.89
CA SER A 141 -7.36 16.12 16.82
C SER A 141 -6.69 15.76 15.48
N VAL A 142 -5.68 14.90 15.49
CA VAL A 142 -4.96 14.44 14.30
C VAL A 142 -5.53 13.11 13.81
N CYS A 143 -5.72 12.14 14.71
CA CYS A 143 -6.16 10.79 14.36
C CYS A 143 -7.68 10.63 14.25
N GLY A 144 -8.47 11.50 14.88
CA GLY A 144 -9.91 11.34 14.93
C GLY A 144 -10.34 9.99 15.53
N SER A 145 -11.57 9.57 15.20
CA SER A 145 -12.13 8.28 15.65
C SER A 145 -11.67 7.13 14.75
N PRO A 146 -11.38 5.93 15.29
CA PRO A 146 -10.92 4.78 14.50
C PRO A 146 -11.94 4.27 13.48
N GLY A 147 -13.24 4.44 13.73
CA GLY A 147 -14.28 3.73 12.98
C GLY A 147 -14.07 2.22 13.10
N ASN A 148 -13.81 1.56 11.98
CA ASN A 148 -13.53 0.11 11.92
C ASN A 148 -12.02 -0.22 11.86
N LEU A 149 -11.15 0.78 11.83
CA LEU A 149 -9.71 0.58 11.65
C LEU A 149 -9.03 0.22 12.97
N ALA A 150 -8.06 -0.70 12.92
CA ALA A 150 -7.18 -0.99 14.04
C ALA A 150 -6.01 0.01 14.15
N GLY A 151 -5.53 0.53 13.01
CA GLY A 151 -4.46 1.51 12.89
C GLY A 151 -4.53 2.29 11.57
N ALA A 152 -3.75 3.36 11.48
CA ALA A 152 -3.61 4.11 10.23
C ALA A 152 -2.29 4.90 10.18
N SER A 153 -1.77 5.08 8.97
CA SER A 153 -0.57 5.87 8.70
C SER A 153 -0.80 6.89 7.60
N PHE A 154 -0.34 8.12 7.81
CA PHE A 154 -0.45 9.17 6.80
C PHE A 154 0.64 10.23 6.91
N MET A 155 0.90 10.91 5.80
CA MET A 155 1.85 12.03 5.74
C MET A 155 1.18 13.31 6.23
N ASN A 156 1.93 14.18 6.88
CA ASN A 156 1.50 15.58 6.99
C ASN A 156 1.39 16.18 5.59
N SER A 157 0.50 17.14 5.40
CA SER A 157 0.36 17.86 4.14
C SER A 157 0.39 19.35 4.41
N THR A 158 1.26 20.05 3.68
CA THR A 158 1.39 21.51 3.71
C THR A 158 1.10 22.07 2.32
N PRO A 159 0.84 23.38 2.18
CA PRO A 159 0.75 24.02 0.87
C PRO A 159 1.98 23.78 -0.02
N GLU A 160 3.14 23.52 0.57
CA GLU A 160 4.41 23.22 -0.10
C GLU A 160 4.56 21.74 -0.50
N GLY A 161 3.64 20.86 -0.09
CA GLY A 161 3.61 19.44 -0.41
C GLY A 161 3.56 18.53 0.83
N PRO A 162 3.79 17.22 0.66
CA PRO A 162 3.79 16.28 1.79
C PRO A 162 4.93 16.58 2.77
N GLY A 163 4.75 16.30 4.05
CA GLY A 163 5.67 16.66 5.13
C GLY A 163 5.66 18.15 5.50
N PRO A 164 6.49 18.58 6.48
CA PRO A 164 7.36 17.72 7.29
C PRO A 164 6.58 16.82 8.25
N GLY A 165 7.07 15.61 8.46
CA GLY A 165 6.50 14.64 9.40
C GLY A 165 5.40 13.75 8.81
N SER A 166 5.05 12.73 9.59
CA SER A 166 3.99 11.77 9.31
C SER A 166 3.38 11.30 10.62
N ASN A 167 2.21 10.68 10.57
CA ASN A 167 1.47 10.23 11.74
C ASN A 167 1.17 8.74 11.63
N VAL A 168 1.19 8.08 12.78
CA VAL A 168 0.74 6.72 13.01
C VAL A 168 -0.33 6.76 14.11
N CYS A 169 -1.53 6.33 13.80
CA CYS A 169 -2.67 6.26 14.72
C CYS A 169 -2.91 4.81 15.11
N LEU A 170 -2.89 4.50 16.40
CA LEU A 170 -3.01 3.11 16.89
C LEU A 170 -4.28 2.84 17.71
N TRP A 171 -4.94 3.90 18.20
CA TRP A 171 -6.17 3.85 19.01
C TRP A 171 -6.14 2.78 20.12
N GLU A 172 -4.98 2.63 20.78
CA GLU A 172 -4.77 1.63 21.83
C GLU A 172 -5.65 1.92 23.05
N LEU A 173 -5.89 3.19 23.38
CA LEU A 173 -6.81 3.59 24.46
C LEU A 173 -8.26 3.17 24.18
N GLU A 174 -8.71 3.27 22.94
CA GLU A 174 -10.04 2.82 22.53
C GLU A 174 -10.12 1.30 22.60
N ALA A 175 -9.11 0.61 22.07
CA ALA A 175 -9.03 -0.86 22.12
C ALA A 175 -9.01 -1.39 23.56
N SER A 176 -8.34 -0.69 24.49
CA SER A 176 -8.27 -1.11 25.90
C SER A 176 -9.59 -0.93 26.67
N ARG A 177 -10.56 -0.21 26.10
CA ARG A 177 -11.87 0.05 26.70
C ARG A 177 -12.96 -0.92 26.20
N ALA A 178 -12.61 -1.87 25.34
CA ALA A 178 -13.52 -2.92 24.90
C ALA A 178 -14.06 -3.71 26.11
N GLN A 179 -15.30 -4.20 26.01
CA GLN A 179 -15.93 -4.91 27.12
C GLN A 179 -15.37 -6.33 27.26
N PRO A 180 -15.11 -6.79 28.51
CA PRO A 180 -14.76 -8.18 28.77
C PRO A 180 -15.79 -9.16 28.18
N PRO A 181 -15.36 -10.37 27.75
CA PRO A 181 -14.03 -10.95 27.93
C PRO A 181 -12.99 -10.48 26.91
N ASN A 182 -13.39 -9.74 25.89
CA ASN A 182 -12.52 -9.38 24.76
C ASN A 182 -11.92 -7.99 24.98
N VAL A 183 -10.80 -7.91 25.71
CA VAL A 183 -9.97 -6.69 25.77
C VAL A 183 -8.72 -6.95 24.94
N PRO A 184 -8.68 -6.54 23.66
CA PRO A 184 -7.60 -6.93 22.76
C PRO A 184 -6.23 -6.43 23.23
N ARG A 185 -6.17 -5.24 23.83
CA ARG A 185 -4.93 -4.56 24.20
C ARG A 185 -5.09 -3.75 25.50
N PRO A 186 -5.07 -4.39 26.68
CA PRO A 186 -5.07 -3.66 27.94
C PRO A 186 -3.84 -2.74 28.05
N LEU A 187 -4.01 -1.48 28.48
CA LEU A 187 -2.90 -0.54 28.65
C LEU A 187 -2.10 -0.86 29.93
N THR A 188 -1.27 -1.89 29.89
CA THR A 188 -0.33 -2.24 30.97
C THR A 188 1.13 -2.06 30.51
N VAL A 189 2.04 -1.88 31.47
CA VAL A 189 3.48 -1.74 31.18
C VAL A 189 4.02 -3.01 30.52
N GLU A 190 3.59 -4.18 31.00
CA GLU A 190 3.97 -5.48 30.47
C GLU A 190 3.54 -5.62 29.01
N ASN A 191 2.29 -5.25 28.70
CA ASN A 191 1.78 -5.30 27.34
C ASN A 191 2.50 -4.33 26.41
N ALA A 192 2.81 -3.11 26.89
CA ALA A 192 3.50 -2.10 26.11
C ALA A 192 4.94 -2.51 25.72
N LEU A 193 5.59 -3.31 26.58
CA LEU A 193 6.95 -3.84 26.38
C LEU A 193 6.97 -5.16 25.61
N ALA A 194 5.88 -5.94 25.66
CA ALA A 194 5.83 -7.25 25.02
C ALA A 194 6.03 -7.14 23.50
N ARG A 195 6.97 -7.93 22.98
CA ARG A 195 7.32 -7.96 21.56
C ARG A 195 6.13 -8.33 20.67
N ALA A 196 5.29 -9.27 21.13
CA ALA A 196 4.06 -9.67 20.44
C ALA A 196 3.06 -8.52 20.26
N ASN A 197 3.10 -7.49 21.11
CA ASN A 197 2.21 -6.32 21.03
C ASN A 197 2.81 -5.18 20.18
N GLN A 198 3.94 -5.42 19.51
CA GLN A 198 4.56 -4.45 18.61
C GLN A 198 4.08 -4.58 17.17
N VAL A 199 3.23 -5.57 16.84
CA VAL A 199 2.75 -5.85 15.48
C VAL A 199 2.17 -4.60 14.83
N LEU A 200 1.14 -3.99 15.44
CA LEU A 200 0.44 -2.88 14.79
C LEU A 200 1.35 -1.65 14.62
N VAL A 201 2.12 -1.25 15.64
CA VAL A 201 3.03 -0.11 15.48
C VAL A 201 4.11 -0.37 14.44
N ALA A 202 4.61 -1.61 14.34
CA ALA A 202 5.58 -1.97 13.31
C ALA A 202 4.96 -1.96 11.91
N HIS A 203 3.72 -2.44 11.77
CA HIS A 203 2.93 -2.41 10.55
C HIS A 203 2.74 -0.98 10.07
N GLU A 204 2.16 -0.12 10.91
CA GLU A 204 1.89 1.28 10.58
C GLU A 204 3.19 2.05 10.29
N TYR A 205 4.21 1.88 11.11
CA TYR A 205 5.49 2.53 10.86
C TYR A 205 6.12 2.07 9.53
N ALA A 206 5.97 0.79 9.15
CA ALA A 206 6.47 0.30 7.89
C ALA A 206 5.79 0.98 6.68
N HIS A 207 4.55 1.46 6.82
CA HIS A 207 3.95 2.27 5.76
C HIS A 207 4.73 3.56 5.50
N VAL A 208 5.13 4.22 6.58
CA VAL A 208 5.88 5.49 6.51
C VAL A 208 7.23 5.33 5.79
N VAL A 209 7.82 4.13 5.83
CA VAL A 209 9.08 3.85 5.11
C VAL A 209 8.90 3.98 3.59
N PHE A 210 7.73 3.64 3.04
CA PHE A 210 7.44 3.77 1.61
C PHE A 210 7.03 5.17 1.17
N PHE A 211 6.53 6.00 2.09
CA PHE A 211 6.05 7.34 1.77
C PHE A 211 7.08 8.13 0.96
N LEU A 212 6.58 8.81 -0.07
CA LEU A 212 7.33 9.53 -1.12
C LEU A 212 8.12 8.66 -2.11
N ARG A 213 8.62 7.49 -1.69
CA ARG A 213 9.58 6.68 -2.47
C ARG A 213 8.95 5.73 -3.45
N HIS A 214 7.78 5.19 -3.09
CA HIS A 214 7.07 4.20 -3.87
C HIS A 214 5.62 4.64 -4.08
N GLU A 215 5.02 4.22 -5.18
CA GLU A 215 3.65 4.61 -5.51
C GLU A 215 2.56 3.99 -4.62
N PHE A 216 2.93 2.98 -3.83
CA PHE A 216 2.08 2.37 -2.82
C PHE A 216 2.85 2.20 -1.52
N SER A 217 2.11 2.04 -0.44
CA SER A 217 2.60 1.30 0.71
C SER A 217 1.81 0.00 0.82
N HIS A 218 2.48 -1.13 0.65
CA HIS A 218 1.79 -2.40 0.45
C HIS A 218 1.39 -3.08 1.73
N GLU A 219 0.11 -3.38 1.86
CA GLU A 219 -0.43 -4.19 2.96
C GLU A 219 0.28 -5.54 3.09
N TRP A 220 0.50 -6.27 1.99
CA TRP A 220 1.23 -7.54 2.07
C TRP A 220 2.64 -7.39 2.64
N PHE A 221 3.33 -6.30 2.31
CA PHE A 221 4.70 -6.08 2.76
C PHE A 221 4.72 -5.71 4.23
N VAL A 222 3.91 -4.72 4.63
CA VAL A 222 3.90 -4.21 6.00
C VAL A 222 3.37 -5.26 6.99
N ARG A 223 2.44 -6.13 6.55
CA ARG A 223 1.99 -7.30 7.33
C ARG A 223 3.11 -8.34 7.47
N ALA A 224 3.77 -8.71 6.38
CA ALA A 224 4.88 -9.66 6.47
C ALA A 224 6.01 -9.17 7.40
N VAL A 225 6.32 -7.88 7.35
CA VAL A 225 7.32 -7.25 8.23
C VAL A 225 6.84 -7.20 9.68
N SER A 226 5.58 -6.86 9.94
CA SER A 226 5.07 -6.76 11.31
C SER A 226 5.01 -8.11 12.04
N TYR A 227 4.62 -9.18 11.35
CA TYR A 227 4.66 -10.55 11.91
C TYR A 227 6.09 -11.06 12.12
N ARG A 228 7.05 -10.61 11.32
CA ARG A 228 8.48 -10.90 11.57
C ARG A 228 9.01 -10.19 12.80
N VAL A 229 8.55 -8.95 13.01
CA VAL A 229 8.89 -8.17 14.19
C VAL A 229 8.32 -8.81 15.45
N SER A 230 7.07 -9.26 15.47
CA SER A 230 6.50 -9.94 16.65
C SER A 230 7.12 -11.31 16.93
N GLY A 231 7.69 -11.93 15.89
CA GLY A 231 8.28 -13.27 15.96
C GLY A 231 7.37 -14.38 15.43
N ASP A 232 6.19 -14.03 14.93
CA ASP A 232 5.15 -14.95 14.42
C ASP A 232 5.46 -15.50 13.02
N ALA A 233 6.39 -14.87 12.28
CA ALA A 233 6.86 -15.33 10.98
C ALA A 233 8.37 -15.10 10.86
N GLN A 234 9.20 -16.14 10.97
CA GLN A 234 10.65 -16.06 10.79
C GLN A 234 11.07 -16.00 9.31
N SER A 235 10.24 -16.52 8.42
CA SER A 235 10.40 -16.51 6.96
C SER A 235 9.11 -16.04 6.27
N LEU A 236 9.24 -15.46 5.07
CA LEU A 236 8.09 -15.16 4.22
C LEU A 236 7.25 -16.41 3.90
N CYS A 237 7.85 -17.58 3.90
CA CYS A 237 7.20 -18.85 3.61
C CYS A 237 6.32 -19.39 4.77
N ASP A 238 6.32 -18.74 5.93
CA ASP A 238 5.59 -19.21 7.10
C ASP A 238 4.06 -19.13 6.92
N ALA A 239 3.35 -20.06 7.56
CA ALA A 239 1.88 -20.16 7.50
C ALA A 239 1.17 -18.88 7.98
N THR A 240 1.80 -18.11 8.87
CA THR A 240 1.29 -16.78 9.26
C THR A 240 1.17 -15.86 8.04
N ASN A 241 2.16 -15.85 7.14
CA ASN A 241 2.13 -15.05 5.93
C ASN A 241 1.20 -15.64 4.86
N GLU A 242 0.99 -16.96 4.82
CA GLU A 242 -0.05 -17.55 3.95
C GLU A 242 -1.43 -16.95 4.25
N LEU A 243 -1.74 -16.77 5.54
CA LEU A 243 -3.02 -16.24 6.00
C LEU A 243 -3.11 -14.72 5.92
N PHE A 244 -2.04 -14.02 6.33
CA PHE A 244 -2.09 -12.58 6.59
C PHE A 244 -1.19 -11.74 5.70
N ALA A 245 -0.40 -12.33 4.80
CA ALA A 245 0.40 -11.61 3.82
C ALA A 245 0.60 -12.47 2.55
N PRO A 246 -0.49 -12.93 1.90
CA PRO A 246 -0.43 -14.00 0.91
C PRO A 246 0.45 -13.66 -0.29
N THR A 247 0.58 -12.39 -0.70
CA THR A 247 1.55 -11.99 -1.73
C THR A 247 2.99 -12.25 -1.30
N ALA A 248 3.37 -11.94 -0.06
CA ALA A 248 4.70 -12.21 0.47
C ALA A 248 4.98 -13.73 0.52
N TRP A 249 3.98 -14.51 0.95
CA TRP A 249 4.07 -15.97 0.96
C TRP A 249 4.22 -16.54 -0.46
N ASN A 250 3.45 -16.05 -1.43
CA ASN A 250 3.56 -16.47 -2.83
C ASN A 250 4.94 -16.17 -3.42
N LEU A 251 5.49 -14.98 -3.15
CA LEU A 251 6.85 -14.62 -3.55
C LEU A 251 7.89 -15.58 -2.97
N CYS A 252 7.71 -16.04 -1.73
CA CYS A 252 8.61 -17.01 -1.12
C CYS A 252 8.45 -18.41 -1.70
N GLN A 253 7.23 -18.93 -1.74
CA GLN A 253 6.96 -20.31 -2.15
C GLN A 253 7.28 -20.54 -3.63
N GLN A 254 7.05 -19.55 -4.49
CA GLN A 254 7.20 -19.70 -5.94
C GLN A 254 8.58 -19.25 -6.42
N HIS A 255 9.17 -18.24 -5.76
CA HIS A 255 10.38 -17.56 -6.25
C HIS A 255 11.55 -17.54 -5.26
N GLY A 256 11.40 -18.18 -4.09
CA GLY A 256 12.46 -18.30 -3.09
C GLY A 256 12.88 -16.97 -2.44
N LEU A 257 12.06 -15.93 -2.54
CA LEU A 257 12.33 -14.64 -1.90
C LEU A 257 12.05 -14.70 -0.40
N ASP A 258 12.90 -14.08 0.41
CA ASP A 258 12.68 -13.94 1.86
C ASP A 258 13.06 -12.52 2.32
N TYR A 259 12.97 -12.24 3.63
CA TYR A 259 13.21 -10.92 4.21
C TYR A 259 14.51 -10.23 3.79
N PRO A 260 15.67 -10.91 3.62
CA PRO A 260 16.88 -10.25 3.12
C PRO A 260 16.72 -9.65 1.72
N GLN A 261 16.01 -10.33 0.82
CA GLN A 261 15.71 -9.82 -0.51
C GLN A 261 14.68 -8.68 -0.44
N LEU A 262 13.69 -8.74 0.45
CA LEU A 262 12.78 -7.61 0.67
C LEU A 262 13.49 -6.37 1.22
N ALA A 263 14.41 -6.52 2.16
CA ALA A 263 15.21 -5.40 2.64
C ALA A 263 16.06 -4.78 1.52
N GLU A 264 16.66 -5.63 0.68
CA GLU A 264 17.43 -5.17 -0.48
C GLU A 264 16.55 -4.50 -1.54
N SER A 265 15.33 -4.99 -1.76
CA SER A 265 14.41 -4.40 -2.74
C SER A 265 14.00 -2.99 -2.34
N VAL A 266 13.76 -2.74 -1.04
CA VAL A 266 13.43 -1.41 -0.51
C VAL A 266 14.66 -0.48 -0.55
N ARG A 267 15.88 -0.97 -0.31
CA ARG A 267 17.11 -0.17 -0.56
C ARG A 267 17.23 0.28 -2.01
N ARG A 268 16.85 -0.60 -2.96
CA ARG A 268 16.87 -0.26 -4.38
C ARG A 268 15.77 0.73 -4.76
N ILE A 269 14.58 0.65 -4.14
CA ILE A 269 13.54 1.68 -4.23
C ILE A 269 14.08 3.04 -3.74
N ASP A 270 14.70 3.09 -2.55
CA ASP A 270 15.28 4.33 -2.01
C ASP A 270 16.39 4.89 -2.91
N THR A 271 17.20 4.02 -3.51
CA THR A 271 18.22 4.42 -4.49
C THR A 271 17.62 5.03 -5.76
N LEU A 272 16.57 4.41 -6.33
CA LEU A 272 15.87 4.95 -7.51
C LEU A 272 15.24 6.31 -7.19
N TRP A 273 14.55 6.41 -6.06
CA TRP A 273 13.90 7.63 -5.61
C TRP A 273 14.91 8.77 -5.39
N SER A 274 16.00 8.51 -4.66
CA SER A 274 17.02 9.52 -4.34
C SER A 274 17.78 10.03 -5.57
N ARG A 275 17.86 9.22 -6.63
CA ARG A 275 18.44 9.61 -7.93
C ARG A 275 17.45 10.27 -8.88
N GLY A 276 16.16 10.25 -8.56
CA GLY A 276 15.10 10.72 -9.46
C GLY A 276 14.82 9.78 -10.64
N ASP A 277 15.19 8.51 -10.52
CA ASP A 277 15.01 7.46 -11.53
C ASP A 277 13.64 6.76 -11.42
N GLY A 278 12.78 7.19 -10.49
CA GLY A 278 11.37 6.76 -10.44
C GLY A 278 10.57 7.24 -11.66
N THR A 279 9.41 6.63 -11.89
CA THR A 279 8.55 6.96 -13.05
C THR A 279 7.22 7.62 -12.69
N GLU A 280 6.81 7.57 -11.42
CA GLU A 280 5.48 8.06 -11.00
C GLU A 280 5.54 9.47 -10.41
N VAL A 281 4.71 10.36 -10.95
CA VAL A 281 4.53 11.72 -10.45
C VAL A 281 3.44 11.73 -9.40
N LEU A 282 3.80 11.59 -8.12
CA LEU A 282 2.82 11.59 -7.02
C LEU A 282 2.57 12.99 -6.46
N TYR A 283 3.64 13.74 -6.21
CA TYR A 283 3.58 15.03 -5.54
C TYR A 283 4.46 16.07 -6.23
N ARG A 284 3.97 17.30 -6.32
CA ARG A 284 4.77 18.42 -6.82
C ARG A 284 5.97 18.66 -5.91
N GLY A 285 7.16 18.81 -6.51
CA GLY A 285 8.38 19.15 -5.76
C GLY A 285 8.96 17.99 -4.93
N VAL A 286 8.53 16.75 -5.19
CA VAL A 286 9.11 15.52 -4.66
C VAL A 286 9.72 14.75 -5.84
N PRO A 287 10.86 14.06 -5.69
CA PRO A 287 11.37 13.17 -6.73
C PRO A 287 10.31 12.17 -7.19
N LEU A 288 10.41 11.71 -8.43
CA LEU A 288 9.49 10.70 -8.96
C LEU A 288 9.59 9.43 -8.11
N ALA A 289 8.43 8.89 -7.75
CA ALA A 289 8.34 7.65 -6.99
C ALA A 289 8.60 6.46 -7.91
N THR A 290 9.08 5.38 -7.32
CA THR A 290 9.19 4.09 -8.00
C THR A 290 7.79 3.56 -8.32
N SER A 291 7.56 3.10 -9.55
CA SER A 291 6.30 2.41 -9.93
C SER A 291 6.29 0.96 -9.47
N MET A 292 5.12 0.34 -9.44
CA MET A 292 5.00 -1.10 -9.19
C MET A 292 5.68 -1.95 -10.23
N TYR A 293 5.66 -1.52 -11.49
CA TYR A 293 6.46 -2.19 -12.51
C TYR A 293 7.96 -2.11 -12.19
N GLN A 294 8.49 -0.95 -11.81
CA GLN A 294 9.89 -0.86 -11.40
C GLN A 294 10.17 -1.76 -10.18
N TYR A 295 9.27 -1.80 -9.20
CA TYR A 295 9.43 -2.68 -8.05
C TYR A 295 9.38 -4.17 -8.44
N HIS A 296 8.45 -4.57 -9.29
CA HIS A 296 8.38 -5.90 -9.89
C HIS A 296 9.73 -6.29 -10.55
N ARG A 297 10.31 -5.40 -11.38
CA ARG A 297 11.62 -5.65 -12.00
C ARG A 297 12.77 -5.77 -10.99
N LEU A 298 12.70 -5.07 -9.86
CA LEU A 298 13.68 -5.23 -8.78
C LEU A 298 13.56 -6.62 -8.14
N LEU A 299 12.33 -7.10 -7.91
CA LEU A 299 12.06 -8.43 -7.38
C LEU A 299 12.50 -9.52 -8.36
N ASP A 300 12.24 -9.35 -9.66
CA ASP A 300 12.74 -10.26 -10.70
C ASP A 300 14.26 -10.39 -10.65
N GLY A 301 14.96 -9.27 -10.54
CA GLY A 301 16.42 -9.26 -10.44
C GLY A 301 16.96 -9.89 -9.16
N LEU A 302 16.17 -9.95 -8.09
CA LEU A 302 16.53 -10.58 -6.81
C LEU A 302 16.21 -12.07 -6.80
N ALA A 303 15.13 -12.49 -7.45
CA ALA A 303 14.76 -13.90 -7.63
C ALA A 303 15.60 -14.57 -8.73
N GLY A 304 16.06 -13.80 -9.72
CA GLY A 304 16.72 -14.31 -10.92
C GLY A 304 15.76 -14.81 -11.99
N GLU A 305 14.46 -14.56 -11.85
CA GLU A 305 13.38 -15.01 -12.71
C GLU A 305 12.18 -14.04 -12.68
N ASP A 306 11.13 -14.32 -13.47
CA ASP A 306 9.91 -13.52 -13.50
C ASP A 306 9.02 -13.79 -12.28
N THR A 307 8.76 -12.76 -11.48
CA THR A 307 7.98 -12.82 -10.23
C THR A 307 6.52 -12.38 -10.37
N PHE A 308 6.06 -12.12 -11.60
CA PHE A 308 4.73 -11.59 -11.90
C PHE A 308 3.60 -12.40 -11.27
N THR A 309 3.70 -13.72 -11.35
CA THR A 309 2.67 -14.63 -10.86
C THR A 309 2.61 -14.61 -9.32
N GLY A 310 3.76 -14.61 -8.65
CA GLY A 310 3.83 -14.46 -7.20
C GLY A 310 3.21 -13.14 -6.69
N LEU A 311 3.38 -12.05 -7.45
CA LEU A 311 2.81 -10.74 -7.11
C LEU A 311 1.29 -10.66 -7.28
N THR A 312 0.74 -11.29 -8.31
CA THR A 312 -0.66 -11.04 -8.72
C THR A 312 -1.63 -12.12 -8.24
N MET A 313 -1.14 -13.30 -7.87
CA MET A 313 -1.99 -14.46 -7.54
C MET A 313 -2.89 -14.24 -6.33
N ALA A 314 -2.44 -13.48 -5.33
CA ALA A 314 -3.21 -13.19 -4.13
C ALA A 314 -4.32 -12.14 -4.35
N GLY A 315 -4.36 -11.47 -5.51
CA GLY A 315 -5.35 -10.42 -5.82
C GLY A 315 -5.08 -9.07 -5.16
N GLU A 316 -4.08 -8.96 -4.28
CA GLU A 316 -3.69 -7.69 -3.63
C GLU A 316 -3.04 -6.70 -4.61
N LEU A 317 -2.41 -7.23 -5.67
CA LEU A 317 -1.83 -6.45 -6.75
C LEU A 317 -2.46 -6.84 -8.08
N ARG A 318 -2.76 -5.82 -8.88
CA ARG A 318 -3.40 -6.01 -10.16
C ARG A 318 -2.35 -6.19 -11.28
N PRO A 319 -2.62 -7.06 -12.26
CA PRO A 319 -1.80 -7.23 -13.45
C PRO A 319 -1.39 -5.91 -14.10
N ASN A 320 -2.32 -4.95 -14.25
CA ASN A 320 -2.04 -3.67 -14.87
C ASN A 320 -1.11 -2.75 -14.06
N GLN A 321 -0.92 -3.01 -12.76
CA GLN A 321 0.05 -2.33 -11.90
C GLN A 321 1.44 -2.96 -12.02
N CYS A 322 1.51 -4.30 -12.01
CA CYS A 322 2.78 -5.02 -12.07
C CYS A 322 3.40 -5.00 -13.47
N GLY A 323 2.61 -5.32 -14.50
CA GLY A 323 3.01 -5.42 -15.91
C GLY A 323 4.20 -6.35 -16.21
N ASP A 324 4.45 -6.55 -17.50
CA ASP A 324 5.56 -7.33 -18.04
C ASP A 324 6.10 -6.66 -19.31
N VAL A 325 7.21 -7.19 -19.85
CA VAL A 325 7.85 -6.66 -21.07
C VAL A 325 7.69 -7.65 -22.19
N ALA A 326 7.34 -7.15 -23.37
CA ALA A 326 7.34 -7.92 -24.61
C ALA A 326 8.21 -7.27 -25.69
N SER A 327 8.63 -8.07 -26.67
CA SER A 327 9.38 -7.58 -27.84
C SER A 327 8.46 -7.46 -29.05
N PHE A 328 8.31 -6.26 -29.57
CA PHE A 328 7.63 -5.98 -30.82
C PHE A 328 8.68 -6.00 -31.92
N THR A 329 8.47 -6.80 -32.98
CA THR A 329 9.46 -6.95 -34.05
C THR A 329 8.84 -6.76 -35.44
N PRO A 330 9.62 -6.40 -36.46
CA PRO A 330 9.10 -6.24 -37.83
C PRO A 330 8.50 -7.52 -38.42
N ALA A 331 8.85 -8.70 -37.89
CA ALA A 331 8.25 -9.96 -38.30
C ALA A 331 6.76 -10.08 -37.93
N GLY A 332 6.28 -9.28 -36.96
CA GLY A 332 4.94 -9.41 -36.40
C GLY A 332 4.81 -10.66 -35.52
N GLY A 333 3.58 -11.14 -35.36
CA GLY A 333 3.24 -12.32 -34.57
C GLY A 333 2.28 -12.02 -33.43
N THR A 334 2.03 -13.04 -32.61
CA THR A 334 1.21 -12.92 -31.41
C THR A 334 2.08 -12.64 -30.21
N ILE A 335 1.76 -11.57 -29.49
CA ILE A 335 2.43 -11.15 -28.26
C ILE A 335 1.44 -11.22 -27.12
N SER A 336 1.89 -11.71 -25.97
CA SER A 336 1.11 -11.73 -24.74
C SER A 336 1.79 -10.84 -23.71
N MET A 337 0.99 -10.02 -23.03
CA MET A 337 1.42 -9.12 -21.96
C MET A 337 0.43 -9.19 -20.80
N TYR A 338 0.83 -8.61 -19.67
CA TYR A 338 0.11 -8.58 -18.40
C TYR A 338 -0.29 -9.97 -17.92
N GLY A 339 0.64 -10.93 -17.98
CA GLY A 339 0.39 -12.31 -17.56
C GLY A 339 -0.72 -12.98 -18.37
N GLY A 340 -0.83 -12.69 -19.66
CA GLY A 340 -1.85 -13.29 -20.52
C GLY A 340 -3.16 -12.51 -20.62
N ARG A 341 -3.27 -11.34 -20.00
CA ARG A 341 -4.52 -10.56 -20.05
C ARG A 341 -4.65 -9.68 -21.28
N VAL A 342 -3.53 -9.37 -21.93
CA VAL A 342 -3.52 -8.62 -23.18
C VAL A 342 -2.79 -9.40 -24.25
N HIS A 343 -3.43 -9.53 -25.41
CA HIS A 343 -2.86 -10.14 -26.60
C HIS A 343 -2.84 -9.17 -27.75
N TRP A 344 -1.67 -9.05 -28.39
CA TRP A 344 -1.49 -8.31 -29.62
C TRP A 344 -1.27 -9.30 -30.76
N GLU A 345 -2.02 -9.17 -31.85
CA GLU A 345 -1.74 -9.84 -33.12
C GLU A 345 -1.19 -8.78 -34.09
N LEU A 346 0.12 -8.74 -34.21
CA LEU A 346 0.82 -7.81 -35.09
C LEU A 346 1.00 -8.42 -36.48
N PRO A 347 0.52 -7.77 -37.56
CA PRO A 347 0.92 -8.19 -38.90
C PRO A 347 2.41 -7.89 -39.14
N ALA A 348 3.04 -8.65 -40.03
CA ALA A 348 4.40 -8.39 -40.46
C ALA A 348 4.53 -6.96 -41.01
N GLY A 349 5.52 -6.22 -40.54
CA GLY A 349 5.75 -4.81 -40.83
C GLY A 349 4.80 -3.85 -40.10
N ALA A 350 4.14 -4.26 -39.02
CA ALA A 350 3.41 -3.35 -38.13
C ALA A 350 4.34 -2.35 -37.43
N VAL A 351 5.61 -2.72 -37.25
CA VAL A 351 6.67 -1.87 -36.71
C VAL A 351 7.86 -1.87 -37.67
N ALA A 352 8.61 -0.75 -37.71
CA ALA A 352 9.76 -0.59 -38.60
C ALA A 352 10.99 -1.38 -38.12
N GLU A 353 11.23 -1.34 -36.81
CA GLU A 353 12.36 -1.96 -36.13
C GLU A 353 11.90 -2.65 -34.84
N GLY A 354 12.78 -3.48 -34.27
CA GLY A 354 12.47 -4.20 -33.03
C GLY A 354 12.64 -3.32 -31.80
N PHE A 355 11.68 -3.36 -30.88
CA PHE A 355 11.77 -2.66 -29.59
C PHE A 355 11.03 -3.41 -28.48
N HIS A 356 11.39 -3.11 -27.23
CA HIS A 356 10.71 -3.65 -26.06
C HIS A 356 9.56 -2.75 -25.65
N VAL A 357 8.40 -3.31 -25.36
CA VAL A 357 7.24 -2.62 -24.81
C VAL A 357 7.02 -3.15 -23.40
N GLY A 358 7.10 -2.27 -22.41
CA GLY A 358 6.67 -2.52 -21.03
C GLY A 358 5.36 -1.80 -20.69
N PRO A 359 4.95 -1.82 -19.42
CA PRO A 359 3.79 -1.08 -18.96
C PRO A 359 4.10 0.43 -18.78
N GLY A 360 3.15 1.27 -19.16
CA GLY A 360 3.08 2.66 -18.72
C GLY A 360 2.31 2.80 -17.40
N SER A 361 2.22 4.02 -16.88
CA SER A 361 1.52 4.29 -15.61
C SER A 361 0.06 3.85 -15.67
N TRP A 362 -0.42 3.08 -14.69
CA TRP A 362 -1.81 2.64 -14.60
C TRP A 362 -2.73 3.72 -14.00
N ARG A 363 -2.16 4.77 -13.40
CA ARG A 363 -2.83 5.82 -12.61
C ARG A 363 -3.70 6.81 -13.40
N SER A 364 -3.77 6.70 -14.72
CA SER A 364 -4.69 7.53 -15.53
C SER A 364 -5.81 6.68 -16.09
N GLY A 365 -7.05 7.16 -16.04
CA GLY A 365 -8.20 6.41 -16.53
C GLY A 365 -9.14 7.28 -17.35
N MET A 366 -10.30 6.72 -17.64
CA MET A 366 -11.44 7.47 -18.14
C MET A 366 -12.51 7.54 -17.05
N VAL A 367 -13.35 8.56 -17.12
CA VAL A 367 -14.53 8.64 -16.25
C VAL A 367 -15.54 7.59 -16.72
N VAL A 368 -16.04 6.80 -15.79
CA VAL A 368 -17.08 5.79 -15.99
C VAL A 368 -18.21 6.01 -14.97
N PRO A 369 -19.39 5.41 -15.16
CA PRO A 369 -20.41 5.45 -14.11
C PRO A 369 -19.87 4.79 -12.83
N THR A 370 -20.24 5.30 -11.66
CA THR A 370 -19.65 4.92 -10.35
C THR A 370 -19.58 3.41 -10.10
N GLY A 371 -20.61 2.64 -10.49
CA GLY A 371 -20.58 1.18 -10.31
C GLY A 371 -19.50 0.46 -11.13
N TRP A 372 -18.93 1.09 -12.16
CA TRP A 372 -17.95 0.51 -13.08
C TRP A 372 -16.50 0.91 -12.78
N GLU A 373 -16.25 1.72 -11.74
CA GLU A 373 -14.91 2.27 -11.46
C GLU A 373 -13.87 1.15 -11.23
N SER A 374 -14.16 0.19 -10.33
CA SER A 374 -13.31 -0.98 -10.06
C SER A 374 -13.06 -1.83 -11.32
N PHE A 375 -14.11 -2.10 -12.10
CA PHE A 375 -14.01 -2.84 -13.35
C PHE A 375 -13.09 -2.14 -14.35
N ALA A 376 -13.37 -0.86 -14.66
CA ALA A 376 -12.60 -0.12 -15.66
C ALA A 376 -11.17 0.13 -15.19
N GLY A 377 -10.96 0.40 -13.89
CA GLY A 377 -9.66 0.55 -13.27
C GLY A 377 -8.81 -0.72 -13.37
N THR A 378 -9.40 -1.90 -13.19
CA THR A 378 -8.72 -3.20 -13.32
C THR A 378 -8.38 -3.54 -14.77
N HIS A 379 -9.22 -3.15 -15.72
CA HIS A 379 -9.06 -3.45 -17.15
C HIS A 379 -8.50 -2.26 -17.95
N ASN A 380 -7.65 -1.46 -17.31
CA ASN A 380 -6.94 -0.31 -17.87
C ASN A 380 -5.46 -0.64 -18.06
N TYR A 381 -5.04 -0.89 -19.30
CA TYR A 381 -3.69 -1.29 -19.65
C TYR A 381 -3.00 -0.18 -20.46
N SER A 382 -1.79 0.20 -20.07
CA SER A 382 -1.03 1.27 -20.70
C SER A 382 0.32 0.76 -21.16
N PHE A 383 0.78 1.12 -22.34
CA PHE A 383 2.06 0.64 -22.88
C PHE A 383 3.12 1.76 -22.89
N THR A 384 4.39 1.41 -22.60
CA THR A 384 5.53 2.31 -22.83
C THR A 384 5.61 2.69 -24.32
N PHE A 385 6.32 3.77 -24.64
CA PHE A 385 6.30 4.44 -25.95
C PHE A 385 5.00 5.24 -26.22
N GLY A 386 4.00 5.19 -25.33
CA GLY A 386 2.86 6.10 -25.42
C GLY A 386 2.07 5.92 -26.72
N GLU A 387 1.77 7.01 -27.41
CA GLU A 387 0.89 7.03 -28.60
C GLU A 387 1.59 6.72 -29.94
N GLU A 388 2.70 5.96 -29.92
CA GLU A 388 3.42 5.62 -31.16
C GLU A 388 2.50 4.93 -32.18
N PRO A 389 2.42 5.43 -33.43
CA PRO A 389 1.62 4.81 -34.47
C PRO A 389 2.23 3.48 -34.92
N LEU A 390 1.36 2.50 -35.17
CA LEU A 390 1.74 1.27 -35.87
C LEU A 390 1.68 1.54 -37.38
N LEU A 391 2.65 1.03 -38.12
CA LEU A 391 2.70 1.13 -39.58
C LEU A 391 1.57 0.34 -40.27
N LYS A 392 1.03 -0.66 -39.56
CA LYS A 392 -0.15 -1.44 -39.96
C LYS A 392 -1.03 -1.66 -38.74
N GLN A 393 -2.34 -1.72 -38.97
CA GLN A 393 -3.29 -2.00 -37.91
C GLN A 393 -3.04 -3.39 -37.31
N ALA A 394 -3.12 -3.48 -35.99
CA ALA A 394 -3.00 -4.71 -35.23
C ALA A 394 -4.34 -5.06 -34.59
N ARG A 395 -4.54 -6.33 -34.24
CA ARG A 395 -5.65 -6.73 -33.36
C ARG A 395 -5.17 -6.71 -31.92
N LEU A 396 -5.94 -6.07 -31.06
CA LEU A 396 -5.76 -6.06 -29.61
C LEU A 396 -6.92 -6.81 -28.98
N THR A 397 -6.61 -7.80 -28.15
CA THR A 397 -7.58 -8.58 -27.38
C THR A 397 -7.27 -8.41 -25.90
N VAL A 398 -8.24 -7.95 -25.12
CA VAL A 398 -8.12 -7.75 -23.68
C VAL A 398 -9.08 -8.67 -22.95
N ARG A 399 -8.57 -9.48 -22.02
CA ARG A 399 -9.39 -10.31 -21.14
C ARG A 399 -9.96 -9.45 -20.02
N TYR A 400 -11.25 -9.65 -19.72
CA TYR A 400 -11.91 -9.05 -18.57
C TYR A 400 -12.35 -10.10 -17.54
N ASP A 401 -12.56 -9.62 -16.32
CA ASP A 401 -13.10 -10.39 -15.21
C ASP A 401 -14.59 -10.05 -15.02
N PRO A 402 -15.51 -10.98 -15.33
CA PRO A 402 -16.94 -10.74 -15.19
C PRO A 402 -17.37 -10.61 -13.72
N SER A 403 -16.58 -11.07 -12.75
CA SER A 403 -16.92 -10.94 -11.33
C SER A 403 -16.87 -9.49 -10.83
N LEU A 404 -16.11 -8.63 -11.51
CA LEU A 404 -15.98 -7.20 -11.21
C LEU A 404 -17.08 -6.36 -11.86
N MET A 405 -17.97 -6.95 -12.65
CA MET A 405 -19.05 -6.21 -13.29
C MET A 405 -20.14 -5.82 -12.28
N PRO A 406 -20.76 -4.63 -12.40
CA PRO A 406 -21.87 -4.26 -11.54
C PRO A 406 -23.01 -5.27 -11.63
N THR A 407 -23.70 -5.50 -10.50
CA THR A 407 -24.88 -6.37 -10.48
C THR A 407 -25.92 -5.92 -11.51
N GLY A 408 -26.35 -6.84 -12.38
CA GLY A 408 -27.32 -6.57 -13.44
C GLY A 408 -26.74 -5.93 -14.71
N ALA A 409 -25.43 -5.68 -14.76
CA ALA A 409 -24.76 -5.26 -15.99
C ALA A 409 -24.75 -6.38 -17.03
N SER A 410 -24.78 -6.00 -18.31
CA SER A 410 -24.67 -6.93 -19.44
C SER A 410 -23.28 -6.85 -20.03
N GLU A 411 -22.62 -7.98 -20.24
CA GLU A 411 -21.32 -8.05 -20.93
C GLU A 411 -21.38 -7.48 -22.34
N SER A 412 -22.53 -7.57 -23.02
CA SER A 412 -22.73 -6.99 -24.35
C SER A 412 -22.65 -5.45 -24.39
N SER A 413 -22.69 -4.79 -23.22
CA SER A 413 -22.49 -3.34 -23.12
C SER A 413 -21.02 -2.93 -23.17
N LEU A 414 -20.09 -3.88 -23.02
CA LEU A 414 -18.65 -3.61 -23.01
C LEU A 414 -18.16 -3.20 -24.41
N THR A 415 -17.17 -2.32 -24.42
CA THR A 415 -16.38 -1.98 -25.60
C THR A 415 -14.93 -1.72 -25.19
N LEU A 416 -14.08 -1.47 -26.18
CA LEU A 416 -12.68 -1.13 -25.97
C LEU A 416 -12.50 0.36 -26.25
N TYR A 417 -11.88 1.07 -25.32
CA TYR A 417 -11.51 2.48 -25.49
C TYR A 417 -10.01 2.61 -25.65
N TRP A 418 -9.59 3.49 -26.57
CA TRP A 418 -8.24 4.04 -26.59
C TRP A 418 -8.26 5.38 -25.85
N LYS A 419 -7.37 5.58 -24.89
CA LYS A 419 -7.24 6.83 -24.15
C LYS A 419 -5.91 7.54 -24.52
N PRO A 420 -5.97 8.64 -25.27
CA PRO A 420 -4.82 9.53 -25.48
C PRO A 420 -4.41 10.20 -24.16
N ALA A 421 -3.13 10.55 -24.02
CA ALA A 421 -2.59 11.16 -22.81
C ALA A 421 -3.22 12.53 -22.51
N ALA A 422 -3.48 13.33 -23.55
CA ALA A 422 -3.98 14.71 -23.44
C ALA A 422 -5.44 14.89 -23.90
N SER A 423 -6.19 13.80 -24.08
CA SER A 423 -7.57 13.86 -24.60
C SER A 423 -8.52 12.91 -23.89
N ILE A 424 -9.79 13.01 -24.28
CA ILE A 424 -10.84 12.09 -23.84
C ILE A 424 -10.65 10.72 -24.48
N ALA A 425 -11.13 9.68 -23.78
CA ALA A 425 -11.13 8.33 -24.33
C ALA A 425 -12.02 8.25 -25.57
N GLN A 426 -11.61 7.44 -26.54
CA GLN A 426 -12.27 7.23 -27.82
C GLN A 426 -12.58 5.75 -27.97
N GLU A 427 -13.83 5.42 -28.29
CA GLU A 427 -14.20 4.03 -28.58
C GLU A 427 -13.39 3.53 -29.78
N VAL A 428 -12.86 2.31 -29.68
CA VAL A 428 -12.22 1.59 -30.78
C VAL A 428 -13.34 1.06 -31.69
N PRO A 429 -13.51 1.60 -32.91
CA PRO A 429 -14.67 1.28 -33.73
C PRO A 429 -14.73 -0.21 -34.07
N GLY A 430 -15.91 -0.80 -33.88
CA GLY A 430 -16.16 -2.21 -34.20
C GLY A 430 -15.52 -3.19 -33.21
N ALA A 431 -15.12 -2.75 -32.01
CA ALA A 431 -14.71 -3.66 -30.95
C ALA A 431 -15.81 -4.68 -30.64
N GLN A 432 -15.41 -5.95 -30.44
CA GLN A 432 -16.30 -7.08 -30.25
C GLN A 432 -16.06 -7.73 -28.89
N VAL A 433 -17.16 -8.06 -28.22
CA VAL A 433 -17.15 -8.81 -26.96
C VAL A 433 -17.34 -10.30 -27.27
N ASP A 434 -16.47 -11.14 -26.71
CA ASP A 434 -16.65 -12.58 -26.65
C ASP A 434 -16.92 -12.97 -25.19
N THR A 435 -18.19 -13.21 -24.86
CA THR A 435 -18.67 -13.55 -23.51
C THR A 435 -18.36 -15.01 -23.13
N ALA A 436 -17.95 -15.86 -24.07
CA ALA A 436 -17.51 -17.21 -23.75
C ALA A 436 -16.04 -17.20 -23.33
N ALA A 437 -15.22 -16.35 -23.96
CA ALA A 437 -13.81 -16.17 -23.63
C ALA A 437 -13.54 -15.08 -22.58
N ASN A 438 -14.55 -14.28 -22.23
CA ASN A 438 -14.44 -13.06 -21.43
C ASN A 438 -13.40 -12.10 -22.00
N THR A 439 -13.50 -11.77 -23.29
CA THR A 439 -12.57 -10.84 -23.94
C THR A 439 -13.27 -9.75 -24.73
N VAL A 440 -12.59 -8.60 -24.86
CA VAL A 440 -12.94 -7.55 -25.82
C VAL A 440 -11.80 -7.39 -26.82
N SER A 441 -12.12 -7.53 -28.10
CA SER A 441 -11.16 -7.43 -29.22
C SER A 441 -11.44 -6.21 -30.09
N GLY A 442 -10.41 -5.50 -30.52
CA GLY A 442 -10.54 -4.39 -31.47
C GLY A 442 -9.35 -4.27 -32.41
N THR A 443 -9.54 -3.58 -33.55
CA THR A 443 -8.44 -3.24 -34.46
C THR A 443 -7.89 -1.87 -34.10
N VAL A 444 -6.58 -1.79 -33.86
CA VAL A 444 -5.90 -0.59 -33.36
C VAL A 444 -4.73 -0.21 -34.26
N SER A 445 -4.40 1.08 -34.31
CA SER A 445 -3.37 1.63 -35.21
C SER A 445 -2.20 2.28 -34.47
N ARG A 446 -2.11 2.09 -33.16
CA ARG A 446 -1.15 2.77 -32.29
C ARG A 446 -0.95 1.99 -30.99
N LEU A 447 0.17 2.22 -30.33
CA LEU A 447 0.33 1.90 -28.91
C LEU A 447 -0.37 2.98 -28.07
N GLY A 448 -0.55 2.72 -26.78
CA GLY A 448 -1.12 3.72 -25.88
C GLY A 448 -1.79 3.10 -24.66
N ARG A 449 -2.92 3.68 -24.25
CA ARG A 449 -3.73 3.15 -23.16
C ARG A 449 -5.03 2.60 -23.70
N TYR A 450 -5.39 1.40 -23.27
CA TYR A 450 -6.60 0.70 -23.65
C TYR A 450 -7.38 0.29 -22.42
N ILE A 451 -8.69 0.59 -22.43
CA ILE A 451 -9.57 0.40 -21.28
C ILE A 451 -10.80 -0.37 -21.75
N VAL A 452 -11.15 -1.45 -21.04
CA VAL A 452 -12.44 -2.13 -21.22
C VAL A 452 -13.47 -1.49 -20.29
N ALA A 453 -14.58 -1.03 -20.84
CA ALA A 453 -15.61 -0.30 -20.11
C ALA A 453 -16.96 -0.37 -20.84
N PRO A 454 -18.09 -0.06 -20.17
CA PRO A 454 -19.39 0.06 -20.84
C PRO A 454 -19.41 1.22 -21.84
N ARG A 455 -20.25 1.09 -22.87
CA ARG A 455 -20.49 2.10 -23.91
C ARG A 455 -21.10 3.41 -23.42
#